data_AF-A0AAW0LM35-F1
#
_entry.id   AF-A0AAW0LM35-F1
#
_cell.length_a   1.000
_cell.length_b   1.000
_cell.length_c   1.000
_cell.angle_alpha   90.00
_cell.angle_beta   90.00
_cell.angle_gamma   90.00
#
_symmetry.space_group_name_H-M   'P 1'
#
loop_
_entity.id
_entity.type
_entity.pdbx_description
1 polymer ?
#
loop_
_entity_poly.entity_id
_entity_poly.type
_entity_poly.pdbx_seq_one_letter_code
_entity_poly.pdbx_strand_id
1 'polypeptide(L)'
;MVAFRPELSVVSMDSGDCGGHFQCQGSGYGAAPHTIAEFTLGQFENLDFYDISLVYGFNVPMVFNPTSLKCTGIDCTGDLNGNCPTELKAPCGCNKPCTVFKTKEYCNAGSADCKATNYSMFLKGGCPGAYSFPLDDKLSTYTCPSGNNYNARIGCSFNVSVHGSCQTSDCGGFLQCQTYGAPPITLAKYSLRQSHQNMYFYDISLVDGFNVPIDFSPTSNGCTRGIRCTTDINRQCPTKLKTPREYCKYPCTVFKTNEYCCNCGSCGSTNFSKIFKNLCPDAYN
;
A
#
# COMPACT_ATOMS: atom_id res chain seq x y z
N MET A 1 15.29 4.26 -4.51
CA MET A 1 15.17 4.68 -5.93
C MET A 1 15.27 3.39 -6.77
N VAL A 2 14.78 3.33 -8.01
CA VAL A 2 15.03 2.13 -8.85
C VAL A 2 16.34 2.36 -9.60
N ALA A 3 17.37 1.55 -9.32
CA ALA A 3 18.65 1.64 -10.00
C ALA A 3 18.63 0.71 -11.24
N PHE A 4 18.46 1.29 -12.42
CA PHE A 4 18.60 0.55 -13.67
C PHE A 4 20.09 0.31 -13.96
N ARG A 5 20.54 -0.95 -13.93
CA ARG A 5 21.81 -1.36 -14.55
C ARG A 5 21.51 -1.91 -15.96
N PRO A 6 21.91 -1.20 -17.03
CA PRO A 6 21.45 -1.48 -18.39
C PRO A 6 21.97 -2.78 -19.03
N GLU A 7 22.79 -3.59 -18.34
CA GLU A 7 23.44 -4.76 -18.96
C GLU A 7 22.87 -6.12 -18.54
N LEU A 8 21.93 -6.17 -17.59
CA LEU A 8 21.27 -7.42 -17.19
C LEU A 8 19.77 -7.15 -17.11
N SER A 9 18.96 -8.09 -17.55
CA SER A 9 17.48 -8.11 -17.44
C SER A 9 16.96 -8.19 -15.99
N VAL A 10 17.74 -7.68 -15.03
CA VAL A 10 17.53 -7.72 -13.58
C VAL A 10 17.52 -6.28 -13.07
N VAL A 11 16.38 -5.83 -12.56
CA VAL A 11 16.19 -4.48 -12.02
C VAL A 11 16.36 -4.55 -10.52
N SER A 12 17.46 -4.00 -9.98
CA SER A 12 17.69 -3.98 -8.53
C SER A 12 17.14 -2.69 -7.92
N MET A 13 16.35 -2.80 -6.85
CA MET A 13 15.87 -1.66 -6.08
C MET A 13 16.76 -1.39 -4.86
N ASP A 14 16.99 -0.11 -4.53
CA ASP A 14 17.79 0.25 -3.33
C ASP A 14 17.13 -0.20 -2.02
N SER A 15 15.81 -0.41 -2.03
CA SER A 15 14.98 -0.78 -0.89
C SER A 15 13.78 -1.59 -1.38
N GLY A 16 13.40 -2.67 -0.69
CA GLY A 16 12.24 -3.49 -1.07
C GLY A 16 12.46 -4.39 -2.28
N ASP A 17 13.71 -4.61 -2.70
CA ASP A 17 14.01 -5.46 -3.84
C ASP A 17 13.55 -6.90 -3.61
N CYS A 18 12.78 -7.47 -4.53
CA CYS A 18 12.28 -8.83 -4.40
C CYS A 18 12.97 -9.79 -5.37
N GLY A 19 14.30 -9.75 -5.38
CA GLY A 19 15.16 -10.65 -6.17
C GLY A 19 15.48 -10.11 -7.56
N GLY A 20 15.52 -8.79 -7.71
CA GLY A 20 15.72 -8.12 -8.99
C GLY A 20 14.53 -8.27 -9.95
N HIS A 21 13.40 -8.74 -9.43
CA HIS A 21 12.17 -8.91 -10.16
C HIS A 21 11.28 -7.69 -9.97
N PHE A 22 10.71 -7.20 -11.07
CA PHE A 22 9.60 -6.26 -11.00
C PHE A 22 8.32 -6.91 -10.43
N GLN A 23 8.21 -8.24 -10.53
CA GLN A 23 7.13 -9.05 -9.99
C GLN A 23 7.68 -9.96 -8.90
N CYS A 24 7.33 -9.70 -7.65
CA CYS A 24 7.84 -10.49 -6.53
C CYS A 24 7.23 -11.91 -6.57
N GLN A 25 8.02 -12.93 -6.89
CA GLN A 25 7.53 -14.30 -7.11
C GLN A 25 7.30 -15.13 -5.84
N GLY A 26 6.92 -14.49 -4.73
CA GLY A 26 6.40 -15.16 -3.53
C GLY A 26 7.31 -16.19 -2.85
N SER A 27 8.12 -15.73 -1.89
CA SER A 27 8.44 -16.47 -0.64
C SER A 27 9.03 -15.55 0.45
N GLY A 28 9.02 -14.23 0.27
CA GLY A 28 9.53 -13.28 1.25
C GLY A 28 9.09 -11.83 0.98
N TYR A 29 9.20 -11.00 2.01
CA TYR A 29 8.73 -9.61 2.06
C TYR A 29 9.55 -8.61 1.22
N GLY A 30 10.47 -9.09 0.37
CA GLY A 30 11.50 -8.27 -0.28
C GLY A 30 12.69 -7.98 0.63
N ALA A 31 13.71 -7.31 0.09
CA ALA A 31 14.91 -6.94 0.81
C ALA A 31 14.64 -5.72 1.70
N ALA A 32 15.02 -5.81 2.98
CA ALA A 32 14.96 -4.68 3.91
C ALA A 32 15.89 -3.53 3.42
N PRO A 33 15.56 -2.26 3.70
CA PRO A 33 14.37 -1.81 4.44
C PRO A 33 13.14 -1.64 3.54
N HIS A 34 11.96 -1.95 4.08
CA HIS A 34 10.70 -1.60 3.43
C HIS A 34 9.55 -1.49 4.44
N THR A 35 8.73 -0.46 4.31
CA THR A 35 7.49 -0.27 5.07
C THR A 35 6.41 -1.20 4.49
N ILE A 36 5.75 -2.01 5.33
CA ILE A 36 4.76 -3.00 4.88
C ILE A 36 3.36 -2.59 5.34
N ALA A 37 2.36 -2.74 4.48
CA ALA A 37 0.96 -2.87 4.90
C ALA A 37 0.57 -4.35 4.90
N GLU A 38 0.22 -4.89 6.05
CA GLU A 38 -0.23 -6.27 6.21
C GLU A 38 -1.75 -6.29 6.41
N PHE A 39 -2.41 -7.31 5.87
CA PHE A 39 -3.85 -7.50 6.09
C PHE A 39 -4.24 -8.96 5.93
N THR A 40 -5.24 -9.37 6.71
CA THR A 40 -5.92 -10.66 6.62
C THR A 40 -7.42 -10.43 6.67
N LEU A 41 -8.13 -10.87 5.63
CA LEU A 41 -9.54 -10.53 5.42
C LEU A 41 -10.47 -11.64 5.92
N GLY A 42 -11.66 -11.25 6.40
CA GLY A 42 -12.76 -12.20 6.66
C GLY A 42 -12.48 -13.26 7.72
N GLN A 43 -11.63 -12.95 8.71
CA GLN A 43 -11.15 -13.91 9.71
C GLN A 43 -12.15 -14.07 10.87
N PHE A 44 -11.65 -14.11 12.12
CA PHE A 44 -12.44 -14.25 13.33
C PHE A 44 -13.56 -13.21 13.37
N GLU A 45 -14.79 -13.67 13.64
CA GLU A 45 -16.00 -12.84 13.69
C GLU A 45 -16.26 -11.99 12.43
N ASN A 46 -15.78 -12.42 11.25
CA ASN A 46 -15.91 -11.68 9.99
C ASN A 46 -15.33 -10.26 10.10
N LEU A 47 -14.15 -10.18 10.71
CA LEU A 47 -13.31 -8.98 10.77
C LEU A 47 -12.12 -9.11 9.82
N ASP A 48 -11.80 -7.99 9.19
CA ASP A 48 -10.51 -7.76 8.56
C ASP A 48 -9.52 -7.33 9.64
N PHE A 49 -8.35 -7.93 9.65
CA PHE A 49 -7.20 -7.55 10.48
C PHE A 49 -6.19 -6.87 9.59
N TYR A 50 -5.65 -5.73 10.00
CA TYR A 50 -4.70 -4.98 9.19
C TYR A 50 -3.76 -4.15 10.06
N ASP A 51 -2.57 -3.90 9.52
CA ASP A 51 -1.52 -3.18 10.20
C ASP A 51 -0.51 -2.56 9.23
N ILE A 52 0.29 -1.62 9.74
CA ILE A 52 1.55 -1.20 9.10
C ILE A 52 2.68 -1.83 9.92
N SER A 53 3.65 -2.44 9.25
CA SER A 53 4.75 -3.16 9.87
C SER A 53 6.10 -2.57 9.49
N LEU A 54 6.86 -2.18 10.52
CA LEU A 54 8.24 -1.72 10.46
C LEU A 54 9.23 -2.80 10.94
N VAL A 55 8.74 -4.01 11.17
CA VAL A 55 9.56 -5.17 11.56
C VAL A 55 10.68 -5.40 10.55
N TYR A 56 10.48 -5.02 9.28
CA TYR A 56 11.45 -5.10 8.18
C TYR A 56 12.15 -3.79 7.83
N GLY A 57 12.01 -2.76 8.68
CA GLY A 57 12.57 -1.43 8.48
C GLY A 57 11.56 -0.46 7.88
N PHE A 58 12.04 0.71 7.50
CA PHE A 58 11.24 1.79 6.94
C PHE A 58 11.94 2.36 5.72
N ASN A 59 11.22 2.62 4.64
CA ASN A 59 11.77 3.29 3.45
C ASN A 59 10.89 4.45 2.99
N VAL A 60 9.56 4.26 2.99
CA VAL A 60 8.59 5.27 2.59
C VAL A 60 7.53 5.47 3.68
N PRO A 61 7.10 6.73 3.93
CA PRO A 61 5.95 6.99 4.78
C PRO A 61 4.71 6.38 4.14
N MET A 62 3.85 5.80 4.97
CA MET A 62 2.68 5.07 4.52
C MET A 62 1.47 5.49 5.33
N VAL A 63 0.34 5.65 4.64
CA VAL A 63 -0.96 5.71 5.28
C VAL A 63 -1.82 4.63 4.66
N PHE A 64 -2.36 3.75 5.50
CA PHE A 64 -3.19 2.64 5.10
C PHE A 64 -4.60 2.83 5.68
N ASN A 65 -5.55 3.16 4.79
CA ASN A 65 -6.89 3.56 5.20
C ASN A 65 -7.94 2.56 4.68
N PRO A 66 -8.83 2.07 5.56
CA PRO A 66 -10.07 1.44 5.12
C PRO A 66 -11.01 2.51 4.53
N THR A 67 -11.80 2.16 3.53
CA THR A 67 -12.79 3.08 2.96
C THR A 67 -14.01 3.30 3.86
N SER A 68 -14.19 2.47 4.89
CA SER A 68 -15.30 2.57 5.85
C SER A 68 -14.97 3.51 7.00
N LEU A 69 -15.85 4.48 7.25
CA LEU A 69 -15.72 5.44 8.36
C LEU A 69 -15.90 4.81 9.75
N LYS A 70 -16.33 3.54 9.83
CA LYS A 70 -16.43 2.80 11.09
C LYS A 70 -15.08 2.25 11.54
N CYS A 71 -14.04 2.46 10.75
CA CYS A 71 -12.74 1.85 10.92
C CYS A 71 -11.65 2.90 10.95
N THR A 72 -10.58 2.60 11.67
CA THR A 72 -9.51 3.55 11.92
C THR A 72 -8.42 3.39 10.87
N GLY A 73 -8.02 4.48 10.22
CA GLY A 73 -6.86 4.48 9.36
C GLY A 73 -5.56 4.40 10.16
N ILE A 74 -4.55 3.73 9.61
CA ILE A 74 -3.21 3.61 10.21
C ILE A 74 -2.26 4.50 9.43
N ASP A 75 -1.40 5.22 10.14
CA ASP A 75 -0.35 6.00 9.51
C ASP A 75 1.01 5.77 10.15
N CYS A 76 2.03 5.83 9.30
CA CYS A 76 3.42 5.88 9.66
C CYS A 76 4.09 6.96 8.81
N THR A 77 3.99 8.20 9.31
CA THR A 77 4.41 9.41 8.60
C THR A 77 5.59 10.14 9.27
N GLY A 78 6.12 9.61 10.37
CA GLY A 78 7.31 10.14 11.03
C GLY A 78 8.56 10.08 10.14
N ASP A 79 9.47 11.03 10.30
CA ASP A 79 10.74 11.07 9.56
C ASP A 79 11.75 10.07 10.14
N LEU A 80 11.49 8.79 9.92
CA LEU A 80 12.35 7.70 10.36
C LEU A 80 13.63 7.58 9.52
N ASN A 81 13.62 8.06 8.27
CA ASN A 81 14.82 8.06 7.42
C ASN A 81 15.81 9.15 7.84
N GLY A 82 15.34 10.37 8.06
CA GLY A 82 16.19 11.49 8.48
C GLY A 82 16.74 11.30 9.89
N ASN A 83 15.94 10.73 10.80
CA ASN A 83 16.34 10.46 12.18
C ASN A 83 16.88 9.04 12.41
N CYS A 84 17.13 8.27 11.35
CA CYS A 84 17.57 6.89 11.47
C CYS A 84 18.89 6.81 12.27
N PRO A 85 18.97 5.95 13.32
CA PRO A 85 20.22 5.69 14.03
C PRO A 85 21.34 5.32 13.07
N THR A 86 22.54 5.84 13.31
CA THR A 86 23.67 5.69 12.38
C THR A 86 23.94 4.23 12.03
N GLU A 87 23.76 3.32 12.98
CA GLU A 87 23.93 1.88 12.85
C GLU A 87 22.90 1.23 11.93
N LEU A 88 21.71 1.82 11.78
CA LEU A 88 20.60 1.29 10.99
C LEU A 88 20.45 1.96 9.62
N LYS A 89 21.24 3.00 9.32
CA LYS A 89 21.13 3.72 8.04
C LYS A 89 21.35 2.79 6.86
N ALA A 90 20.46 2.88 5.88
CA ALA A 90 20.52 2.14 4.63
C ALA A 90 20.35 3.10 3.43
N PRO A 91 20.79 2.71 2.23
CA PRO A 91 20.38 3.41 1.02
C PRO A 91 18.85 3.52 0.95
N CYS A 92 18.34 4.75 0.85
CA CYS A 92 16.90 5.04 0.77
C CYS A 92 16.03 4.46 1.91
N GLY A 93 16.58 4.27 3.11
CA GLY A 93 15.77 3.77 4.24
C GLY A 93 16.48 3.66 5.58
N CYS A 94 15.76 3.10 6.54
CA CYS A 94 16.23 2.73 7.87
C CYS A 94 15.99 1.23 8.09
N ASN A 95 17.07 0.45 8.26
CA ASN A 95 17.02 -0.99 8.41
C ASN A 95 16.38 -1.43 9.73
N LYS A 96 15.86 -2.67 9.74
CA LYS A 96 15.58 -3.37 11.00
C LYS A 96 16.89 -3.77 11.71
N PRO A 97 16.90 -3.84 13.05
CA PRO A 97 18.06 -4.28 13.82
C PRO A 97 18.58 -5.67 13.44
N CYS A 98 17.68 -6.62 13.15
CA CYS A 98 18.09 -7.97 12.77
C CYS A 98 18.98 -7.99 11.51
N THR A 99 18.66 -7.16 10.52
CA THR A 99 19.42 -7.07 9.26
C THR A 99 20.87 -6.66 9.50
N VAL A 100 21.09 -5.78 10.48
CA VAL A 100 22.41 -5.23 10.81
C VAL A 100 23.17 -6.12 11.79
N PHE A 101 22.57 -6.43 12.94
CA PHE A 101 23.29 -7.04 14.05
C PHE A 101 23.31 -8.57 14.01
N LYS A 102 22.32 -9.20 13.36
CA LYS A 102 22.21 -10.67 13.21
C LYS A 102 22.32 -11.46 14.53
N THR A 103 21.97 -10.84 15.66
CA THR A 103 21.98 -11.49 16.99
C THR A 103 20.61 -12.07 17.32
N LYS A 104 20.57 -13.03 18.25
CA LYS A 104 19.32 -13.62 18.77
C LYS A 104 18.38 -12.56 19.34
N GLU A 105 18.92 -11.55 20.03
CA GLU A 105 18.16 -10.44 20.59
C GLU A 105 17.30 -9.73 19.53
N TYR A 106 17.87 -9.48 18.34
CA TYR A 106 17.19 -8.72 17.29
C TYR A 106 16.46 -9.59 16.26
N CYS A 107 16.85 -10.86 16.10
CA CYS A 107 16.35 -11.74 15.03
C CYS A 107 15.34 -12.80 15.48
N ASN A 108 15.11 -13.00 16.78
CA ASN A 108 14.18 -14.02 17.28
C ASN A 108 12.71 -13.58 17.15
N ALA A 109 12.26 -13.30 15.93
CA ALA A 109 10.85 -13.10 15.64
C ALA A 109 10.05 -14.36 15.98
N GLY A 110 9.05 -14.24 16.85
CA GLY A 110 8.17 -15.34 17.26
C GLY A 110 8.63 -16.15 18.49
N SER A 111 9.75 -15.79 19.14
CA SER A 111 10.07 -16.35 20.45
C SER A 111 9.29 -15.63 21.56
N ALA A 112 8.85 -16.35 22.60
CA ALA A 112 8.19 -15.73 23.76
C ALA A 112 9.07 -14.69 24.49
N ASP A 113 10.39 -14.75 24.26
CA ASP A 113 11.38 -13.81 24.79
C ASP A 113 11.66 -12.61 23.87
N CYS A 114 10.89 -12.43 22.79
CA CYS A 114 11.02 -11.28 21.89
C CYS A 114 10.55 -10.00 22.61
N LYS A 115 11.49 -9.12 22.96
CA LYS A 115 11.22 -7.90 23.72
C LYS A 115 11.49 -6.65 22.89
N ALA A 116 10.85 -5.55 23.27
CA ALA A 116 11.19 -4.24 22.74
C ALA A 116 12.66 -3.89 23.02
N THR A 117 13.32 -3.28 22.05
CA THR A 117 14.71 -2.82 22.11
C THR A 117 14.76 -1.31 21.91
N ASN A 118 15.91 -0.67 22.16
CA ASN A 118 16.06 0.77 21.89
C ASN A 118 15.74 1.14 20.43
N TYR A 119 16.05 0.24 19.49
CA TYR A 119 15.75 0.46 18.08
C TYR A 119 14.27 0.28 17.73
N SER A 120 13.58 -0.71 18.31
CA SER A 120 12.13 -0.83 18.09
C SER A 120 11.37 0.31 18.76
N MET A 121 11.83 0.79 19.92
CA MET A 121 11.28 1.99 20.56
C MET A 121 11.47 3.25 19.71
N PHE A 122 12.61 3.40 19.02
CA PHE A 122 12.81 4.48 18.04
C PHE A 122 11.77 4.41 16.90
N LEU A 123 11.60 3.23 16.28
CA LEU A 123 10.63 3.03 15.20
C LEU A 123 9.19 3.31 15.69
N LYS A 124 8.83 2.78 16.86
CA LYS A 124 7.52 2.98 17.49
C LYS A 124 7.27 4.45 17.83
N GLY A 125 8.29 5.18 18.25
CA GLY A 125 8.21 6.61 18.54
C GLY A 125 7.87 7.45 17.31
N GLY A 126 8.42 7.09 16.14
CA GLY A 126 8.08 7.76 14.89
C GLY A 126 6.75 7.32 14.28
N CYS A 127 6.30 6.10 14.57
CA CYS A 127 5.05 5.53 14.07
C CYS A 127 4.31 4.73 15.16
N PRO A 128 3.55 5.39 16.06
CA PRO A 128 2.93 4.74 17.21
C PRO A 128 1.92 3.64 16.87
N GLY A 129 1.25 3.74 15.71
CA GLY A 129 0.28 2.75 15.23
C GLY A 129 0.88 1.58 14.44
N ALA A 130 2.19 1.56 14.20
CA ALA A 130 2.83 0.51 13.40
C ALA A 130 3.51 -0.55 14.28
N TYR A 131 3.60 -1.79 13.81
CA TYR A 131 4.44 -2.82 14.43
C TYR A 131 5.90 -2.39 14.36
N SER A 132 6.55 -2.32 15.53
CA SER A 132 7.98 -2.02 15.62
C SER A 132 8.85 -3.24 15.93
N PHE A 133 8.23 -4.31 16.44
CA PHE A 133 8.82 -5.62 16.68
C PHE A 133 7.72 -6.71 16.64
N PRO A 134 8.07 -8.00 16.48
CA PRO A 134 7.10 -9.06 16.21
C PRO A 134 6.00 -9.33 17.25
N LEU A 135 6.15 -8.90 18.51
CA LEU A 135 5.14 -9.09 19.58
C LEU A 135 4.46 -7.77 19.99
N ASP A 136 4.42 -6.78 19.09
CA ASP A 136 3.84 -5.45 19.30
C ASP A 136 2.32 -5.40 19.02
N ASP A 137 1.59 -6.49 19.28
CA ASP A 137 0.20 -6.66 18.81
C ASP A 137 -0.78 -5.65 19.43
N LYS A 138 -0.65 -5.39 20.73
CA LYS A 138 -1.67 -4.67 21.53
C LYS A 138 -2.02 -3.27 20.99
N LEU A 139 -1.09 -2.60 20.32
CA LEU A 139 -1.26 -1.23 19.81
C LEU A 139 -1.09 -1.14 18.28
N SER A 140 -0.87 -2.26 17.60
CA SER A 140 -0.49 -2.27 16.19
C SER A 140 -1.44 -3.11 15.32
N THR A 141 -2.27 -3.97 15.92
CA THR A 141 -3.32 -4.68 15.20
C THR A 141 -4.61 -3.86 15.17
N TYR A 142 -5.12 -3.60 13.97
CA TYR A 142 -6.40 -2.94 13.77
C TYR A 142 -7.42 -3.91 13.19
N THR A 143 -8.69 -3.69 13.52
CA THR A 143 -9.79 -4.47 12.99
C THR A 143 -10.86 -3.61 12.35
N CYS A 144 -11.56 -4.18 11.38
CA CYS A 144 -12.67 -3.53 10.68
C CYS A 144 -13.70 -4.60 10.26
N PRO A 145 -15.01 -4.33 10.30
CA PRO A 145 -16.01 -5.28 9.80
C PRO A 145 -15.71 -5.64 8.35
N SER A 146 -15.62 -6.92 8.03
CA SER A 146 -15.20 -7.40 6.71
C SER A 146 -16.02 -6.83 5.55
N GLY A 147 -15.33 -6.54 4.44
CA GLY A 147 -15.92 -6.09 3.18
C GLY A 147 -15.51 -4.67 2.81
N ASN A 148 -14.39 -4.20 3.34
CA ASN A 148 -13.87 -2.87 3.05
C ASN A 148 -12.98 -2.90 1.84
N ASN A 149 -12.94 -1.78 1.15
CA ASN A 149 -11.89 -1.51 0.19
C ASN A 149 -10.77 -0.75 0.91
N TYR A 150 -9.59 -0.76 0.31
CA TYR A 150 -8.42 -0.09 0.86
C TYR A 150 -7.72 0.72 -0.22
N ASN A 151 -7.10 1.82 0.17
CA ASN A 151 -6.22 2.58 -0.71
C ASN A 151 -4.97 3.06 0.02
N ALA A 152 -3.96 3.43 -0.76
CA ALA A 152 -2.76 4.08 -0.28
C ALA A 152 -2.80 5.57 -0.62
N ARG A 153 -2.28 6.40 0.28
CA ARG A 153 -2.06 7.84 0.06
C ARG A 153 -0.58 8.13 -0.13
N ILE A 154 -0.23 8.89 -1.15
CA ILE A 154 1.17 9.15 -1.51
C ILE A 154 1.56 10.59 -1.23
N GLY A 155 2.80 10.79 -0.77
CA GLY A 155 3.38 12.11 -0.54
C GLY A 155 2.65 12.92 0.53
N CYS A 156 2.25 12.24 1.61
CA CYS A 156 1.58 12.86 2.73
C CYS A 156 2.55 13.55 3.68
N SER A 157 2.19 14.75 4.15
CA SER A 157 2.89 15.47 5.21
C SER A 157 1.86 16.07 6.15
N PHE A 158 1.94 15.71 7.43
CA PHE A 158 1.04 16.17 8.48
C PHE A 158 1.85 16.84 9.60
N ASN A 159 1.28 17.88 10.19
CA ASN A 159 1.84 18.54 11.36
C ASN A 159 1.41 17.83 12.66
N VAL A 160 1.95 18.30 13.79
CA VAL A 160 1.62 17.79 15.13
C VAL A 160 0.13 17.93 15.50
N SER A 161 -0.63 18.76 14.79
CA SER A 161 -2.07 18.94 14.94
C SER A 161 -2.88 18.11 13.95
N VAL A 162 -2.28 17.07 13.36
CA VAL A 162 -2.89 16.12 12.39
C VAL A 162 -3.55 16.79 11.17
N HIS A 163 -3.10 18.00 10.84
CA HIS A 163 -3.46 18.72 9.63
C HIS A 163 -2.29 18.71 8.65
N GLY A 164 -2.57 18.54 7.37
CA GLY A 164 -1.55 18.30 6.38
C GLY A 164 -2.07 18.28 4.96
N SER A 165 -1.36 17.59 4.08
CA SER A 165 -1.87 17.24 2.75
C SER A 165 -1.15 16.02 2.19
N CYS A 166 -1.81 15.29 1.30
CA CYS A 166 -1.24 14.25 0.46
C CYS A 166 -1.19 14.69 -1.01
N GLN A 167 -0.29 14.10 -1.79
CA GLN A 167 -0.24 14.30 -3.25
C GLN A 167 -1.35 13.56 -3.97
N THR A 168 -1.75 12.40 -3.46
CA THR A 168 -2.88 11.60 -3.96
C THR A 168 -3.71 11.08 -2.81
N SER A 169 -4.99 10.82 -3.07
CA SER A 169 -5.94 10.36 -2.04
C SER A 169 -6.01 11.29 -0.82
N ASP A 170 -5.86 12.61 -1.03
CA ASP A 170 -5.94 13.59 0.06
C ASP A 170 -7.34 13.65 0.66
N CYS A 171 -7.44 13.78 1.98
CA CYS A 171 -8.71 13.78 2.71
C CYS A 171 -9.12 15.18 3.16
N GLY A 172 -8.88 16.20 2.32
CA GLY A 172 -9.16 17.59 2.66
C GLY A 172 -8.20 18.14 3.70
N GLY A 173 -6.96 17.64 3.70
CA GLY A 173 -5.92 17.95 4.66
C GLY A 173 -6.01 17.28 6.03
N PHE A 174 -6.97 16.35 6.21
CA PHE A 174 -7.09 15.58 7.44
C PHE A 174 -6.30 14.26 7.37
N LEU A 175 -5.63 13.92 8.47
CA LEU A 175 -5.00 12.61 8.63
C LEU A 175 -6.02 11.48 8.56
N GLN A 176 -7.12 11.60 9.30
CA GLN A 176 -8.23 10.64 9.28
C GLN A 176 -9.30 11.11 8.30
N CYS A 177 -9.66 10.21 7.42
CA CYS A 177 -10.50 10.51 6.28
C CYS A 177 -11.98 10.45 6.65
N GLN A 178 -12.75 11.49 6.30
CA GLN A 178 -14.22 11.47 6.40
C GLN A 178 -14.91 10.88 5.14
N THR A 179 -14.13 10.66 4.08
CA THR A 179 -14.51 10.00 2.81
C THR A 179 -13.30 9.22 2.31
N TYR A 180 -13.36 8.37 1.29
CA TYR A 180 -12.20 7.55 0.89
C TYR A 180 -11.04 8.31 0.20
N GLY A 181 -11.03 9.64 0.21
CA GLY A 181 -9.96 10.49 -0.33
C GLY A 181 -10.25 11.00 -1.75
N ALA A 182 -9.47 12.00 -2.17
CA ALA A 182 -9.62 12.63 -3.49
C ALA A 182 -8.81 11.91 -4.59
N PRO A 183 -9.40 11.64 -5.77
CA PRO A 183 -8.70 11.11 -6.95
C PRO A 183 -7.42 11.90 -7.31
N PRO A 184 -6.34 11.23 -7.77
CA PRO A 184 -6.33 9.85 -8.26
C PRO A 184 -6.08 8.78 -7.18
N ILE A 185 -6.77 7.64 -7.30
CA ILE A 185 -6.72 6.51 -6.35
C ILE A 185 -6.69 5.19 -7.12
N THR A 186 -5.65 4.37 -6.91
CA THR A 186 -5.70 2.93 -7.22
C THR A 186 -6.40 2.23 -6.05
N LEU A 187 -7.56 1.63 -6.27
CA LEU A 187 -8.38 1.06 -5.21
C LEU A 187 -8.23 -0.48 -5.16
N ALA A 188 -7.81 -1.01 -4.02
CA ALA A 188 -7.90 -2.42 -3.69
C ALA A 188 -9.33 -2.74 -3.25
N LYS A 189 -10.09 -3.44 -4.08
CA LYS A 189 -11.49 -3.77 -3.80
C LYS A 189 -11.63 -5.19 -3.28
N TYR A 190 -12.47 -5.35 -2.26
CA TYR A 190 -12.81 -6.65 -1.70
C TYR A 190 -14.31 -6.77 -1.53
N SER A 191 -14.84 -7.89 -2.00
CA SER A 191 -16.22 -8.30 -1.84
C SER A 191 -16.22 -9.64 -1.13
N LEU A 192 -16.45 -9.61 0.18
CA LEU A 192 -16.39 -10.81 1.02
C LEU A 192 -17.81 -11.42 1.13
N ARG A 193 -17.90 -12.73 0.89
CA ARG A 193 -19.13 -13.54 1.08
C ARG A 193 -20.36 -13.06 0.30
N GLN A 194 -20.15 -12.49 -0.88
CA GLN A 194 -21.26 -12.07 -1.74
C GLN A 194 -21.82 -13.27 -2.52
N SER A 195 -22.86 -13.88 -1.94
CA SER A 195 -23.93 -14.66 -2.59
C SER A 195 -23.55 -15.46 -3.86
N HIS A 196 -22.76 -16.51 -3.67
CA HIS A 196 -22.91 -17.88 -4.19
C HIS A 196 -21.69 -18.66 -3.68
N GLN A 197 -21.91 -19.67 -2.83
CA GLN A 197 -20.86 -20.58 -2.30
C GLN A 197 -19.78 -20.00 -1.36
N ASN A 198 -20.07 -18.91 -0.62
CA ASN A 198 -19.15 -18.37 0.40
C ASN A 198 -17.76 -17.99 -0.17
N MET A 199 -17.72 -17.51 -1.42
CA MET A 199 -16.50 -17.08 -2.09
C MET A 199 -16.09 -15.65 -1.68
N TYR A 200 -14.79 -15.39 -1.76
CA TYR A 200 -14.18 -14.07 -1.56
C TYR A 200 -13.73 -13.54 -2.92
N PHE A 201 -14.17 -12.32 -3.27
CA PHE A 201 -13.76 -11.64 -4.50
C PHE A 201 -12.84 -10.48 -4.14
N TYR A 202 -11.82 -10.29 -4.96
CA TYR A 202 -10.91 -9.15 -4.88
C TYR A 202 -10.63 -8.64 -6.28
N ASP A 203 -10.41 -7.34 -6.40
CA ASP A 203 -10.21 -6.65 -7.68
C ASP A 203 -9.32 -5.40 -7.49
N ILE A 204 -8.67 -4.97 -8.56
CA ILE A 204 -7.95 -3.69 -8.62
C ILE A 204 -8.80 -2.73 -9.45
N SER A 205 -9.26 -1.64 -8.88
CA SER A 205 -10.06 -0.64 -9.58
C SER A 205 -9.28 0.63 -9.88
N LEU A 206 -9.32 1.05 -11.15
CA LEU A 206 -8.71 2.26 -11.68
C LEU A 206 -9.73 3.35 -12.02
N VAL A 207 -11.01 3.14 -11.68
CA VAL A 207 -12.11 4.09 -11.93
C VAL A 207 -11.87 5.46 -11.27
N ASP A 208 -11.10 5.49 -10.19
CA ASP A 208 -10.70 6.71 -9.49
C ASP A 208 -9.29 7.19 -9.87
N GLY A 209 -8.62 6.53 -10.82
CA GLY A 209 -7.30 6.87 -11.32
C GLY A 209 -6.22 5.88 -10.91
N PHE A 210 -4.96 6.31 -11.01
CA PHE A 210 -3.80 5.52 -10.62
C PHE A 210 -2.85 6.38 -9.79
N ASN A 211 -2.48 5.90 -8.61
CA ASN A 211 -1.48 6.54 -7.74
C ASN A 211 -0.39 5.58 -7.26
N VAL A 212 -0.72 4.30 -7.07
CA VAL A 212 0.22 3.25 -6.64
C VAL A 212 -0.01 1.98 -7.47
N PRO A 213 1.04 1.23 -7.84
CA PRO A 213 0.88 -0.10 -8.40
C PRO A 213 0.38 -1.09 -7.34
N ILE A 214 -0.46 -2.05 -7.73
CA ILE A 214 -0.98 -3.11 -6.84
C ILE A 214 -0.73 -4.48 -7.47
N ASP A 215 -0.32 -5.44 -6.65
CA ASP A 215 -0.19 -6.86 -6.99
C ASP A 215 -0.89 -7.69 -5.90
N PHE A 216 -1.87 -8.48 -6.31
CA PHE A 216 -2.46 -9.51 -5.46
C PHE A 216 -1.88 -10.86 -5.80
N SER A 217 -1.09 -11.40 -4.88
CA SER A 217 -0.48 -12.72 -4.97
C SER A 217 -1.04 -13.63 -3.88
N PRO A 218 -2.07 -14.44 -4.17
CA PRO A 218 -2.68 -15.32 -3.17
C PRO A 218 -1.67 -16.36 -2.69
N THR A 219 -1.60 -16.57 -1.38
CA THR A 219 -0.70 -17.53 -0.73
C THR A 219 -1.39 -18.83 -0.33
N SER A 220 -2.72 -18.92 -0.50
CA SER A 220 -3.51 -20.10 -0.15
C SER A 220 -3.71 -21.03 -1.34
N ASN A 221 -3.79 -22.33 -1.07
CA ASN A 221 -3.93 -23.38 -2.08
C ASN A 221 -5.23 -23.29 -2.91
N GLY A 222 -6.19 -22.44 -2.53
CA GLY A 222 -7.51 -22.33 -3.17
C GLY A 222 -7.68 -21.20 -4.18
N CYS A 223 -6.80 -20.19 -4.18
CA CYS A 223 -6.82 -19.08 -5.14
C CYS A 223 -5.56 -19.15 -6.01
N THR A 224 -5.68 -19.68 -7.23
CA THR A 224 -4.50 -19.96 -8.08
C THR A 224 -4.14 -18.82 -9.03
N ARG A 225 -4.99 -17.79 -9.17
CA ARG A 225 -4.75 -16.64 -10.04
C ARG A 225 -4.61 -15.36 -9.22
N GLY A 226 -3.42 -14.78 -9.23
CA GLY A 226 -3.22 -13.39 -8.83
C GLY A 226 -3.69 -12.40 -9.90
N ILE A 227 -3.99 -11.17 -9.48
CA ILE A 227 -4.32 -10.05 -10.37
C ILE A 227 -3.37 -8.89 -10.10
N ARG A 228 -3.08 -8.08 -11.11
CA ARG A 228 -2.04 -7.05 -11.01
C ARG A 228 -2.30 -5.83 -11.87
N CYS A 229 -1.83 -4.69 -11.35
CA CYS A 229 -1.64 -3.45 -12.06
C CYS A 229 -0.31 -2.85 -11.61
N THR A 230 0.79 -3.45 -12.09
CA THR A 230 2.14 -3.08 -11.67
C THR A 230 2.77 -2.02 -12.56
N THR A 231 2.28 -1.85 -13.80
CA THR A 231 2.76 -0.82 -14.74
C THR A 231 2.57 0.59 -14.18
N ASP A 232 3.60 1.44 -14.27
CA ASP A 232 3.50 2.85 -13.86
C ASP A 232 2.69 3.66 -14.89
N ILE A 233 1.36 3.68 -14.71
CA ILE A 233 0.43 4.44 -15.55
C ILE A 233 0.76 5.95 -15.53
N ASN A 234 1.35 6.48 -14.45
CA ASN A 234 1.66 7.91 -14.34
C ASN A 234 2.61 8.38 -15.46
N ARG A 235 3.53 7.52 -15.90
CA ARG A 235 4.46 7.82 -17.01
C ARG A 235 3.81 7.83 -18.38
N GLN A 236 2.74 7.06 -18.55
CA GLN A 236 2.01 6.92 -19.80
C GLN A 236 0.65 7.63 -19.75
N CYS A 237 0.46 8.50 -18.75
CA CYS A 237 -0.80 9.19 -18.54
C CYS A 237 -1.03 10.22 -19.65
N PRO A 238 -2.18 10.17 -20.34
CA PRO A 238 -2.55 11.19 -21.31
C PRO A 238 -2.55 12.57 -20.68
N THR A 239 -2.04 13.59 -21.39
CA THR A 239 -1.89 14.96 -20.87
C THR A 239 -3.21 15.51 -20.30
N LYS A 240 -4.35 15.16 -20.90
CA LYS A 240 -5.69 15.59 -20.45
C LYS A 240 -6.12 15.01 -19.10
N LEU A 241 -5.49 13.92 -18.66
CA LEU A 241 -5.79 13.21 -17.42
C LEU A 241 -4.72 13.41 -16.33
N LYS A 242 -3.61 14.05 -16.67
CA LYS A 242 -2.48 14.21 -15.78
C LYS A 242 -2.72 15.34 -14.77
N THR A 243 -2.43 15.07 -13.50
CA THR A 243 -2.43 16.10 -12.46
C THR A 243 -1.16 16.95 -12.50
N PRO A 244 -1.13 18.14 -11.88
CA PRO A 244 0.10 18.93 -11.74
C PRO A 244 1.22 18.21 -10.98
N ARG A 245 0.89 17.19 -10.19
CA ARG A 245 1.84 16.33 -9.46
C ARG A 245 2.19 15.05 -10.25
N GLU A 246 1.95 15.05 -11.57
CA GLU A 246 2.26 13.97 -12.51
C GLU A 246 1.50 12.64 -12.30
N TYR A 247 0.52 12.57 -11.40
CA TYR A 247 -0.35 11.40 -11.21
C TYR A 247 -1.49 11.33 -12.23
N CYS A 248 -2.02 10.12 -12.49
CA CYS A 248 -3.02 9.90 -13.53
C CYS A 248 -4.45 9.78 -13.01
N LYS A 249 -5.33 10.69 -13.42
CA LYS A 249 -6.77 10.61 -13.16
C LYS A 249 -7.47 9.68 -14.14
N TYR A 250 -8.59 9.10 -13.71
CA TYR A 250 -9.47 8.38 -14.62
C TYR A 250 -10.36 9.36 -15.41
N PRO A 251 -10.76 9.04 -16.66
CA PRO A 251 -11.59 9.93 -17.49
C PRO A 251 -12.87 10.40 -16.81
N CYS A 252 -13.57 9.52 -16.08
CA CYS A 252 -14.80 9.91 -15.38
C CYS A 252 -14.56 11.06 -14.39
N THR A 253 -13.46 11.02 -13.63
CA THR A 253 -13.12 12.04 -12.62
C THR A 253 -12.81 13.41 -13.22
N VAL A 254 -12.44 13.46 -14.51
CA VAL A 254 -12.10 14.68 -15.25
C VAL A 254 -13.30 15.21 -16.01
N PHE A 255 -13.90 14.38 -16.88
CA PHE A 255 -14.91 14.82 -17.83
C PHE A 255 -16.33 14.80 -17.24
N LYS A 256 -16.60 13.92 -16.28
CA LYS A 256 -17.91 13.78 -15.61
C LYS A 256 -19.10 13.60 -16.56
N THR A 257 -18.87 13.07 -17.77
CA THR A 257 -19.93 12.76 -18.73
C THR A 257 -20.29 11.28 -18.70
N ASN A 258 -21.49 10.94 -19.16
CA ASN A 258 -21.93 9.54 -19.20
C ASN A 258 -21.05 8.65 -20.10
N GLU A 259 -20.45 9.22 -21.16
CA GLU A 259 -19.49 8.53 -22.03
C GLU A 259 -18.29 7.96 -21.23
N TYR A 260 -17.77 8.72 -20.26
CA TYR A 260 -16.59 8.35 -19.48
C TYR A 260 -16.91 7.72 -18.12
N CYS A 261 -18.09 8.01 -17.56
CA CYS A 261 -18.50 7.51 -16.24
C CYS A 261 -19.39 6.29 -16.29
N CYS A 262 -20.08 6.05 -17.41
CA CYS A 262 -21.03 4.97 -17.57
C CYS A 262 -22.06 4.85 -16.43
N ASN A 263 -22.76 5.96 -16.14
CA ASN A 263 -23.74 5.98 -15.05
C ASN A 263 -25.11 5.42 -15.47
N CYS A 264 -25.46 5.48 -16.75
CA CYS A 264 -26.70 4.92 -17.28
C CYS A 264 -26.62 4.51 -18.76
N GLY A 265 -27.38 3.48 -19.14
CA GLY A 265 -27.46 2.98 -20.51
C GLY A 265 -26.32 2.04 -20.92
N SER A 266 -26.21 1.79 -22.23
CA SER A 266 -25.12 1.02 -22.84
C SER A 266 -23.90 1.92 -22.99
N CYS A 267 -22.76 1.52 -22.41
CA CYS A 267 -21.50 2.24 -22.53
C CYS A 267 -20.46 1.36 -23.22
N GLY A 268 -19.74 1.96 -24.16
CA GLY A 268 -18.61 1.32 -24.82
C GLY A 268 -17.28 1.75 -24.22
N SER A 269 -16.22 1.01 -24.54
CA SER A 269 -14.85 1.42 -24.25
C SER A 269 -14.52 2.75 -24.94
N THR A 270 -13.88 3.68 -24.22
CA THR A 270 -13.36 4.94 -24.78
C THR A 270 -11.89 4.78 -25.15
N ASN A 271 -11.33 5.74 -25.89
CA ASN A 271 -9.89 5.77 -26.18
C ASN A 271 -9.06 5.85 -24.89
N PHE A 272 -9.56 6.53 -23.85
CA PHE A 272 -8.87 6.59 -22.58
C PHE A 272 -9.00 5.31 -21.76
N SER A 273 -10.18 4.70 -21.65
CA SER A 273 -10.32 3.47 -20.86
C SER A 273 -9.52 2.31 -21.46
N LYS A 274 -9.35 2.28 -22.79
CA LYS A 274 -8.44 1.34 -23.47
C LYS A 274 -6.97 1.49 -23.03
N ILE A 275 -6.50 2.71 -22.74
CA ILE A 275 -5.13 2.92 -22.25
C ILE A 275 -4.96 2.25 -20.89
N PHE A 276 -5.88 2.49 -19.96
CA PHE A 276 -5.86 1.86 -18.63
C PHE A 276 -5.96 0.34 -18.73
N LYS A 277 -6.88 -0.18 -19.57
CA LYS A 277 -7.04 -1.62 -19.77
C LYS A 277 -5.80 -2.27 -20.39
N ASN A 278 -5.14 -1.60 -21.34
CA ASN A 278 -3.93 -2.13 -21.97
C ASN A 278 -2.74 -2.15 -21.00
N LEU A 279 -2.61 -1.12 -20.16
CA LEU A 279 -1.51 -1.03 -19.17
C LEU A 279 -1.73 -1.94 -17.96
N CYS A 280 -2.99 -2.15 -17.57
CA CYS A 280 -3.40 -3.02 -16.47
C CYS A 280 -4.60 -3.90 -16.87
N PRO A 281 -4.34 -5.03 -17.57
CA PRO A 281 -5.41 -5.89 -18.09
C PRO A 281 -6.23 -6.60 -17.02
N ASP A 282 -5.65 -6.85 -15.84
CA ASP A 282 -6.37 -7.47 -14.73
C ASP A 282 -7.21 -6.48 -13.93
N ALA A 283 -7.00 -5.16 -14.11
CA ALA A 283 -7.74 -4.14 -13.38
C ALA A 283 -9.12 -3.86 -14.02
N TYR A 284 -10.07 -3.52 -13.15
CA TYR A 284 -11.36 -2.94 -13.48
C TYR A 284 -11.26 -1.45 -13.77
N ASN A 285 -11.94 -1.01 -14.82
CA ASN A 285 -11.93 0.34 -15.37
C ASN A 285 -13.27 0.64 -16.05
#